data_AF-A0A2N1P350-F1
#
_entry.id   AF-A0A2N1P350-F1
#
_cell.length_a   1.000
_cell.length_b   1.000
_cell.length_c   1.000
_cell.angle_alpha   90.00
_cell.angle_beta   90.00
_cell.angle_gamma   90.00
#
_symmetry.space_group_name_H-M   'P 1'
#
loop_
_entity.id
_entity.type
_entity.pdbx_description
1 polymer ?
#
loop_
_entity_poly.entity_id
_entity_poly.type
_entity_poly.pdbx_seq_one_letter_code
_entity_poly.pdbx_strand_id
1 'polypeptide(L)'
;MKIRNLLGAYAVKRDIVFSTRVCENIEKGKYPGAYIFLPKKGIETKRPVTGLDFASLYPSLIMTYNLSPEKFILNSKDADITRKNGNTLHEISFPFNKRDIHAWCVRHDNQLEKKGLYPIVLKDLFNKRVELKTRLASLGKKKEQLGKVISSAKERGKRIPESLNLEYSSIYFDHDYLDSKQRALKVYMNTFYGKQKTQNLQSFFANWLEELLQQENSALILSQNS
;
A
#
# COMPACT_ATOMS: atom_id res chain seq x y z
N MET A 1 -6.13 16.87 3.14
CA MET A 1 -5.09 17.43 2.22
C MET A 1 -5.17 16.68 0.89
N LYS A 2 -5.36 17.36 -0.25
CA LYS A 2 -5.41 16.67 -1.57
C LYS A 2 -4.02 16.10 -1.88
N ILE A 3 -3.88 14.82 -2.25
CA ILE A 3 -2.58 14.15 -2.61
C ILE A 3 -1.71 15.00 -3.54
N ARG A 4 -2.35 15.74 -4.45
CA ARG A 4 -1.69 16.64 -5.40
C ARG A 4 -0.81 17.69 -4.71
N ASN A 5 -1.23 18.22 -3.57
CA ASN A 5 -0.48 19.23 -2.84
C ASN A 5 0.79 18.63 -2.23
N LEU A 6 0.69 17.40 -1.70
CA LEU A 6 1.84 16.66 -1.19
C LEU A 6 2.81 16.34 -2.32
N LEU A 7 2.31 15.79 -3.44
CA LEU A 7 3.12 15.53 -4.63
C LEU A 7 3.82 16.80 -5.13
N GLY A 8 3.12 17.93 -5.20
CA GLY A 8 3.69 19.22 -5.59
C GLY A 8 4.83 19.66 -4.67
N ALA A 9 4.67 19.52 -3.36
CA ALA A 9 5.72 19.86 -2.40
C ALA A 9 6.99 18.99 -2.56
N TYR A 10 6.85 17.71 -2.89
CA TYR A 10 7.99 16.82 -3.16
C TYR A 10 8.58 17.03 -4.55
N ALA A 11 7.76 17.38 -5.55
CA ALA A 11 8.20 17.65 -6.91
C ALA A 11 9.10 18.88 -6.98
N VAL A 12 8.74 19.96 -6.26
CA VAL A 12 9.56 21.19 -6.17
C VAL A 12 10.95 20.89 -5.60
N LYS A 13 11.05 20.02 -4.59
CA LYS A 13 12.35 19.61 -4.00
C LYS A 13 13.23 18.81 -4.95
N ARG A 14 12.68 18.30 -6.05
CA ARG A 14 13.31 17.42 -7.03
C ARG A 14 13.52 18.09 -8.38
N ASP A 15 13.21 19.37 -8.47
CA ASP A 15 13.20 20.12 -9.74
C ASP A 15 12.28 19.47 -10.80
N ILE A 16 11.16 18.89 -10.34
CA ILE A 16 10.15 18.28 -11.22
C ILE A 16 8.98 19.25 -11.37
N VAL A 17 8.69 19.62 -12.62
CA VAL A 17 7.51 20.42 -12.95
C VAL A 17 6.30 19.51 -13.17
N PHE A 18 5.22 19.77 -12.43
CA PHE A 18 3.96 19.02 -12.57
C PHE A 18 3.00 19.75 -13.51
N SER A 19 2.43 19.02 -14.48
CA SER A 19 1.39 19.56 -15.34
C SER A 19 0.07 19.73 -14.56
N THR A 20 -0.57 20.89 -14.71
CA THR A 20 -1.92 21.16 -14.21
C THR A 20 -3.01 20.80 -15.21
N ARG A 21 -2.63 20.32 -16.41
CA ARG A 21 -3.58 19.99 -17.48
C ARG A 21 -4.50 18.85 -17.04
N VAL A 22 -5.80 19.08 -17.20
CA VAL A 22 -6.83 18.05 -17.06
C VAL A 22 -6.84 17.28 -18.39
N CYS A 23 -6.74 15.95 -18.34
CA CYS A 23 -6.93 15.14 -19.54
C CYS A 23 -8.41 15.20 -19.93
N GLU A 24 -8.69 15.74 -21.11
CA GLU A 24 -10.06 15.84 -21.64
C GLU A 24 -10.55 14.50 -22.23
N ASN A 25 -9.63 13.67 -22.75
CA ASN A 25 -9.94 12.41 -23.43
C ASN A 25 -9.56 11.19 -22.58
N ILE A 26 -10.30 10.93 -21.50
CA ILE A 26 -10.12 9.72 -20.69
C ILE A 26 -10.89 8.56 -21.32
N GLU A 27 -10.17 7.54 -21.81
CA GLU A 27 -10.81 6.28 -22.22
C GLU A 27 -11.54 5.68 -21.01
N LYS A 28 -12.88 5.64 -21.10
CA LYS A 28 -13.72 5.03 -20.07
C LYS A 28 -13.73 3.52 -20.29
N GLY A 29 -13.26 2.77 -19.30
CA GLY A 29 -13.33 1.31 -19.28
C GLY A 29 -13.49 0.81 -17.85
N LYS A 30 -14.15 -0.35 -17.69
CA LYS A 30 -14.15 -1.06 -16.40
C LYS A 30 -12.87 -1.89 -16.33
N TYR A 31 -12.27 -1.90 -15.14
CA TYR A 31 -11.07 -2.66 -14.86
C TYR A 31 -11.41 -3.81 -13.92
N PRO A 32 -10.82 -5.00 -14.11
CA PRO A 32 -10.93 -6.06 -13.12
C PRO A 32 -10.39 -5.55 -11.77
N GLY A 33 -11.09 -5.89 -10.70
CA GLY A 33 -10.64 -5.60 -9.34
C GLY A 33 -9.87 -6.78 -8.74
N ALA A 34 -9.64 -6.72 -7.43
CA ALA A 34 -8.98 -7.77 -6.69
C ALA A 34 -9.62 -9.15 -6.93
N TYR A 35 -8.76 -10.15 -7.08
CA TYR A 35 -9.18 -11.55 -7.14
C TYR A 35 -9.66 -12.01 -5.76
N ILE A 36 -10.84 -12.64 -5.72
CA ILE A 36 -11.42 -13.18 -4.49
C ILE A 36 -11.48 -14.70 -4.63
N PHE A 37 -10.74 -15.40 -3.77
CA PHE A 37 -10.85 -16.85 -3.67
C PHE A 37 -12.16 -17.22 -2.99
N LEU A 38 -12.92 -18.13 -3.61
CA LEU A 38 -14.20 -18.58 -3.06
C LEU A 38 -13.96 -19.47 -1.81
N PRO A 39 -14.52 -19.12 -0.65
CA PRO A 39 -14.28 -19.87 0.57
C PRO A 39 -14.99 -21.23 0.53
N LYS A 40 -14.37 -22.25 1.14
CA LYS A 40 -15.07 -23.50 1.47
C LYS A 40 -16.07 -23.20 2.59
N LYS A 41 -17.35 -23.44 2.32
CA LYS A 41 -18.43 -23.20 3.30
C LYS A 41 -18.37 -24.25 4.41
N GLY A 42 -18.55 -23.82 5.65
CA GLY A 42 -18.57 -24.70 6.83
C GLY A 42 -17.74 -24.12 7.97
N ILE A 43 -17.79 -24.79 9.12
CA ILE A 43 -16.95 -24.49 10.28
C ILE A 43 -15.71 -25.39 10.22
N GLU A 44 -14.52 -24.80 10.15
CA GLU A 44 -13.26 -25.54 10.23
C GLU A 44 -12.90 -25.79 11.70
N THR A 45 -13.06 -27.03 12.16
CA THR A 45 -12.77 -27.44 13.54
C THR A 45 -11.52 -28.30 13.67
N LYS A 46 -10.94 -28.77 12.54
CA LYS A 46 -9.87 -29.77 12.55
C LYS A 46 -8.47 -29.15 12.63
N ARG A 47 -8.31 -27.91 12.18
CA ARG A 47 -7.00 -27.24 12.10
C ARG A 47 -7.09 -25.77 12.50
N PRO A 48 -6.06 -25.22 13.15
CA PRO A 48 -5.96 -23.78 13.38
C PRO A 48 -5.99 -23.00 12.07
N VAL A 49 -6.83 -21.97 11.99
CA VAL A 49 -6.94 -21.08 10.84
C VAL A 49 -6.02 -19.89 11.04
N THR A 50 -5.06 -19.69 10.14
CA THR A 50 -4.12 -18.55 10.18
C THR A 50 -4.39 -17.62 8.99
N GLY A 51 -4.52 -16.33 9.26
CA GLY A 51 -4.63 -15.29 8.23
C GLY A 51 -3.28 -14.63 7.96
N LEU A 52 -2.85 -14.61 6.70
CA LEU A 52 -1.70 -13.85 6.23
C LEU A 52 -2.20 -12.63 5.45
N ASP A 53 -1.68 -11.44 5.79
CA ASP A 53 -2.03 -10.18 5.13
C ASP A 53 -0.77 -9.41 4.74
N PHE A 54 -0.78 -8.84 3.53
CA PHE A 54 0.32 -8.00 3.05
C PHE A 54 0.24 -6.61 3.70
N ALA A 55 1.37 -6.15 4.23
CA ALA A 55 1.45 -4.81 4.83
C ALA A 55 1.37 -3.72 3.75
N SER A 56 0.18 -3.16 3.53
CA SER A 56 -0.05 -2.13 2.49
C SER A 56 0.33 -2.62 1.09
N LEU A 57 -0.44 -3.58 0.58
CA LEU A 57 -0.24 -4.22 -0.73
C LEU A 57 0.00 -3.22 -1.88
N TYR A 58 -0.97 -2.38 -2.24
CA TYR A 58 -0.83 -1.46 -3.38
C TYR A 58 0.32 -0.46 -3.22
N PRO A 59 0.47 0.25 -2.08
CA PRO A 59 1.63 1.11 -1.90
C PRO A 59 2.96 0.36 -2.03
N SER A 60 3.04 -0.87 -1.54
CA SER A 60 4.25 -1.69 -1.63
C SER A 60 4.58 -2.04 -3.08
N LEU A 61 3.59 -2.45 -3.87
CA LEU A 61 3.81 -2.72 -5.29
C LEU A 61 4.21 -1.45 -6.06
N ILE A 62 3.57 -0.31 -5.79
CA ILE A 62 3.94 0.98 -6.39
C ILE A 62 5.41 1.30 -6.09
N MET A 63 5.85 1.09 -4.85
CA MET A 63 7.24 1.30 -4.46
C MET A 63 8.20 0.33 -5.16
N THR A 64 7.94 -0.97 -5.07
CA THR A 64 8.81 -2.05 -5.58
C THR A 64 9.08 -1.91 -7.08
N TYR A 65 8.02 -1.63 -7.82
CA TYR A 65 8.05 -1.63 -9.28
C TYR A 65 8.28 -0.24 -9.88
N ASN A 66 8.64 0.73 -9.04
CA ASN A 66 8.90 2.11 -9.43
C ASN A 66 7.74 2.77 -10.19
N LEU A 67 6.50 2.44 -9.82
CA LEU A 67 5.33 2.90 -10.52
C LEU A 67 5.13 4.40 -10.25
N SER A 68 5.59 5.24 -11.16
CA SER A 68 5.39 6.70 -11.11
C SER A 68 5.27 7.25 -12.54
N PRO A 69 4.36 8.21 -12.82
CA PRO A 69 4.03 8.59 -14.20
C PRO A 69 5.24 8.94 -15.07
N GLU A 70 6.29 9.50 -14.48
CA GLU A 70 7.53 9.90 -15.12
C GLU A 70 8.53 8.75 -15.36
N LYS A 71 8.22 7.53 -14.89
CA LYS A 71 9.06 6.33 -15.04
C LYS A 71 8.50 5.33 -16.05
N PHE A 72 7.35 5.64 -16.64
CA PHE A 72 6.73 4.81 -17.68
C PHE A 72 7.32 5.12 -19.05
N ILE A 73 7.57 4.05 -19.80
CA ILE A 73 7.94 4.07 -21.21
C ILE A 73 6.84 3.31 -21.95
N LEU A 74 6.22 3.95 -22.94
CA LEU A 74 5.10 3.36 -23.71
C LEU A 74 5.56 2.84 -25.08
N ASN A 75 6.71 3.31 -25.58
CA ASN A 75 7.24 2.92 -26.88
C ASN A 75 8.31 1.85 -26.72
N SER A 76 8.20 0.77 -27.49
CA SER A 76 9.22 -0.30 -27.51
C SER A 76 10.61 0.22 -27.92
N LYS A 77 10.70 1.16 -28.87
CA LYS A 77 11.98 1.76 -29.28
C LYS A 77 12.69 2.47 -28.12
N ASP A 78 11.95 3.24 -27.33
CA ASP A 78 12.49 3.97 -26.18
C ASP A 78 12.91 3.00 -25.07
N ALA A 79 12.19 1.88 -24.92
CA ALA A 79 12.55 0.81 -23.99
C ALA A 79 13.87 0.15 -24.39
N ASP A 80 14.06 -0.15 -25.68
CA ASP A 80 15.31 -0.71 -26.20
C ASP A 80 16.51 0.22 -26.00
N ILE A 81 16.33 1.52 -26.26
CA ILE A 81 17.36 2.54 -26.00
C ILE A 81 17.69 2.57 -24.50
N THR A 82 16.67 2.57 -23.64
CA THR A 82 16.86 2.61 -22.19
C THR A 82 17.59 1.36 -21.67
N ARG A 83 17.30 0.20 -22.25
CA ARG A 83 17.98 -1.07 -21.96
C ARG A 83 19.44 -1.06 -22.41
N LYS A 84 19.72 -0.53 -23.61
CA LYS A 84 21.09 -0.35 -24.13
C LYS A 84 21.91 0.61 -23.26
N ASN A 85 21.26 1.60 -22.65
CA ASN A 85 21.88 2.53 -21.71
C ASN A 85 22.15 1.91 -20.32
N GLY A 86 21.96 0.60 -20.15
CA GLY A 86 22.30 -0.12 -18.91
C GLY A 86 21.21 -0.09 -17.83
N ASN A 87 19.97 0.29 -18.15
CA ASN A 87 18.87 0.25 -17.20
C ASN A 87 18.07 -1.06 -17.34
N THR A 88 17.75 -1.66 -16.20
CA THR A 88 16.83 -2.80 -16.15
C THR A 88 15.39 -2.30 -16.20
N LEU A 89 14.54 -2.95 -17.00
CA LEU A 89 13.14 -2.58 -17.15
C LEU A 89 12.22 -3.69 -16.63
N HIS A 90 11.10 -3.29 -16.06
CA HIS A 90 9.94 -4.16 -15.84
C HIS A 90 9.01 -4.04 -17.03
N GLU A 91 8.71 -5.15 -17.67
CA GLU A 91 7.68 -5.19 -18.72
C GLU A 91 6.30 -5.36 -18.11
N ILE A 92 5.34 -4.68 -18.74
CA ILE A 92 3.96 -4.54 -18.32
C ILE A 92 3.09 -4.82 -19.53
N SER A 93 2.28 -5.87 -19.50
CA SER A 93 1.40 -6.23 -20.61
C SER A 93 0.04 -6.72 -20.11
N PHE A 94 -1.04 -5.99 -20.41
CA PHE A 94 -2.40 -6.37 -19.99
C PHE A 94 -3.44 -6.06 -21.10
N PRO A 95 -4.56 -6.79 -21.16
CA PRO A 95 -5.66 -6.48 -22.07
C PRO A 95 -6.53 -5.32 -21.53
N PHE A 96 -6.81 -4.32 -22.37
CA PHE A 96 -7.74 -3.23 -22.06
C PHE A 96 -8.53 -2.79 -23.29
N ASN A 97 -9.85 -2.66 -23.15
CA ASN A 97 -10.75 -2.32 -24.26
C ASN A 97 -10.52 -3.18 -25.52
N LYS A 98 -10.27 -4.49 -25.34
CA LYS A 98 -9.97 -5.48 -26.40
C LYS A 98 -8.65 -5.23 -27.15
N ARG A 99 -7.72 -4.48 -26.55
CA ARG A 99 -6.37 -4.27 -27.07
C ARG A 99 -5.35 -4.66 -26.01
N ASP A 100 -4.28 -5.30 -26.42
CA ASP A 100 -3.16 -5.55 -25.51
C ASP A 100 -2.31 -4.29 -25.40
N ILE A 101 -2.08 -3.90 -24.16
CA ILE A 101 -1.36 -2.70 -23.82
C ILE A 101 0.00 -3.10 -23.28
N HIS A 102 1.06 -2.59 -23.90
CA HIS A 102 2.45 -2.81 -23.48
C HIS A 102 3.07 -1.53 -22.93
N ALA A 103 3.79 -1.66 -21.83
CA ALA A 103 4.59 -0.60 -21.24
C ALA A 103 5.81 -1.16 -20.52
N TRP A 104 6.74 -0.27 -20.18
CA TRP A 104 7.90 -0.60 -19.38
C TRP A 104 8.08 0.41 -18.24
N CYS A 105 8.56 -0.07 -17.09
CA CYS A 105 8.98 0.77 -15.97
C CYS A 105 10.46 0.58 -15.68
N VAL A 106 11.18 1.68 -15.50
CA VAL A 106 12.60 1.64 -15.13
C VAL A 106 12.76 1.11 -13.71
N ARG A 107 13.54 0.03 -13.52
CA ARG A 107 13.90 -0.46 -12.19
C ARG A 107 14.74 0.58 -11.47
N HIS A 108 14.43 0.77 -10.20
CA HIS A 108 15.16 1.73 -9.38
C HIS A 108 16.34 1.11 -8.62
N ASP A 109 16.44 -0.23 -8.50
CA ASP A 109 17.54 -0.96 -7.82
C ASP A 109 17.94 -0.37 -6.46
N ASN A 110 16.93 0.06 -5.69
CA ASN A 110 17.04 0.88 -4.48
C ASN A 110 17.84 2.21 -4.55
N GLN A 111 18.33 2.62 -5.71
CA GLN A 111 19.02 3.89 -5.96
C GLN A 111 18.03 5.07 -5.93
N LEU A 112 18.37 6.13 -5.19
CA LEU A 112 17.46 7.25 -4.97
C LEU A 112 17.21 8.07 -6.24
N GLU A 113 18.21 8.19 -7.10
CA GLU A 113 18.15 8.94 -8.37
C GLU A 113 17.20 8.28 -9.38
N LYS A 114 17.10 6.95 -9.32
CA LYS A 114 16.25 6.18 -10.21
C LYS A 114 14.81 6.07 -9.73
N LYS A 115 14.54 6.26 -8.44
CA LYS A 115 13.19 6.18 -7.89
C LYS A 115 12.32 7.32 -8.42
N GLY A 116 11.08 6.98 -8.75
CA GLY A 116 10.05 7.93 -9.09
C GLY A 116 9.50 8.66 -7.88
N LEU A 117 8.83 9.78 -8.13
CA LEU A 117 8.21 10.64 -7.15
C LEU A 117 7.24 9.85 -6.26
N TYR A 118 6.43 8.97 -6.83
CA TYR A 118 5.42 8.20 -6.10
C TYR A 118 6.07 7.23 -5.10
N PRO A 119 6.98 6.33 -5.51
CA PRO A 119 7.75 5.48 -4.60
C PRO A 119 8.39 6.22 -3.44
N ILE A 120 8.98 7.39 -3.68
CA ILE A 120 9.63 8.18 -2.62
C ILE A 120 8.61 8.67 -1.61
N VAL A 121 7.54 9.33 -2.07
CA VAL A 121 6.51 9.88 -1.17
C VAL A 121 5.85 8.76 -0.37
N LEU A 122 5.56 7.63 -1.03
CA LEU A 122 4.99 6.46 -0.37
C LEU A 122 5.95 5.82 0.63
N LYS A 123 7.26 5.80 0.36
CA LYS A 123 8.25 5.27 1.30
C LYS A 123 8.29 6.09 2.57
N ASP A 124 8.25 7.41 2.47
CA ASP A 124 8.23 8.30 3.64
C ASP A 124 6.94 8.12 4.46
N LEU A 125 5.79 8.04 3.79
CA LEU A 125 4.51 7.77 4.46
C LEU A 125 4.47 6.39 5.11
N PHE A 126 5.03 5.38 4.43
CA PHE A 126 5.12 4.01 4.93
C PHE A 126 6.00 3.95 6.19
N ASN A 127 7.18 4.57 6.17
CA ASN A 127 8.08 4.61 7.31
C ASN A 127 7.42 5.29 8.53
N LYS A 128 6.74 6.42 8.33
CA LYS A 128 5.95 7.09 9.39
C LYS A 128 4.87 6.16 9.96
N ARG A 129 4.21 5.38 9.10
CA ARG A 129 3.19 4.41 9.52
C ARG A 129 3.81 3.25 10.31
N VAL A 130 4.98 2.76 9.91
CA VAL A 130 5.72 1.71 10.64
C VAL A 130 6.07 2.19 12.04
N GLU A 131 6.59 3.41 12.19
CA GLU A 131 6.89 3.99 13.50
C GLU A 131 5.66 4.03 14.41
N LEU A 132 4.52 4.50 13.89
CA LEU A 132 3.26 4.52 14.64
C LEU A 132 2.80 3.11 15.02
N LYS A 133 2.93 2.12 14.12
CA LYS A 133 2.57 0.72 14.41
C LYS A 133 3.46 0.10 15.49
N THR A 134 4.76 0.42 15.50
CA THR A 134 5.68 -0.05 16.54
C THR A 134 5.28 0.50 17.91
N ARG A 135 4.98 1.80 17.99
CA ARG A 135 4.48 2.43 19.22
C ARG A 135 3.13 1.82 19.64
N LEU A 136 2.21 1.64 18.70
CA LEU A 136 0.90 1.01 18.94
C LEU A 136 1.04 -0.41 19.50
N ALA A 137 1.94 -1.23 18.95
CA ALA A 137 2.19 -2.57 19.44
C ALA A 137 2.73 -2.56 20.88
N SER A 138 3.61 -1.62 21.23
CA SER A 138 4.12 -1.48 22.60
C SER A 138 3.01 -1.08 23.58
N LEU A 139 2.12 -0.16 23.19
CA LEU A 139 0.96 0.25 24.00
C LEU A 139 -0.09 -0.85 24.11
N GLY A 140 -0.31 -1.63 23.05
CA GLY A 140 -1.22 -2.78 23.06
C GLY A 140 -0.82 -3.82 24.12
N LYS A 141 0.48 -4.13 24.24
CA LYS A 141 1.00 -5.02 25.29
C LYS A 141 0.73 -4.48 26.70
N LYS A 142 1.00 -3.18 26.93
CA LYS A 142 0.74 -2.52 28.22
C LYS A 142 -0.76 -2.50 28.57
N LYS A 143 -1.60 -2.16 27.58
CA LYS A 143 -3.07 -2.16 27.70
C LYS A 143 -3.59 -3.55 28.09
N GLU A 144 -3.10 -4.61 27.45
CA GLU A 144 -3.49 -5.99 27.77
C GLU A 144 -3.06 -6.40 29.18
N GLN A 145 -1.82 -6.09 29.56
CA GLN A 145 -1.29 -6.39 30.90
C GLN A 145 -2.11 -5.71 32.01
N LEU A 146 -2.34 -4.40 31.88
CA LEU A 146 -3.17 -3.66 32.84
C LEU A 146 -4.62 -4.14 32.85
N GLY A 147 -5.18 -4.46 31.68
CA GLY A 147 -6.52 -5.03 31.57
C GLY A 147 -6.66 -6.33 32.38
N LYS A 148 -5.68 -7.22 32.31
CA LYS A 148 -5.65 -8.47 33.11
C LYS A 148 -5.60 -8.18 34.60
N VAL A 149 -4.74 -7.25 35.04
CA VAL A 149 -4.61 -6.86 36.45
C VAL A 149 -5.94 -6.30 36.98
N ILE A 150 -6.59 -5.43 36.21
CA ILE A 150 -7.88 -4.83 36.55
C ILE A 150 -8.97 -5.89 36.65
N SER A 151 -9.06 -6.81 35.68
CA SER A 151 -10.04 -7.90 35.69
C SER A 151 -9.85 -8.83 36.89
N SER A 152 -8.62 -9.26 37.16
CA SER A 152 -8.32 -10.12 38.32
C SER A 152 -8.58 -9.40 39.66
N ALA A 153 -8.38 -8.09 39.75
CA ALA A 153 -8.71 -7.32 40.95
C ALA A 153 -10.23 -7.26 41.18
N LYS A 154 -11.03 -7.08 40.12
CA LYS A 154 -12.50 -7.08 40.17
C LYS A 154 -13.05 -8.44 40.60
N GLU A 155 -12.54 -9.52 40.04
CA GLU A 155 -12.94 -10.90 40.41
C GLU A 155 -12.68 -11.19 41.88
N ARG A 156 -11.60 -10.63 42.45
CA ARG A 156 -11.25 -10.77 43.87
C ARG A 156 -11.99 -9.79 44.79
N GLY A 157 -12.93 -8.99 44.27
CA GLY A 157 -13.68 -7.99 45.03
C GLY A 157 -12.83 -6.84 45.58
N LYS A 158 -11.62 -6.62 45.05
CA LYS A 158 -10.70 -5.58 45.53
C LYS A 158 -11.03 -4.25 44.87
N ARG A 159 -10.96 -3.16 45.65
CA ARG A 159 -11.08 -1.79 45.12
C ARG A 159 -9.88 -1.49 44.24
N ILE A 160 -10.13 -1.05 43.00
CA ILE A 160 -9.07 -0.65 42.08
C ILE A 160 -8.58 0.75 42.51
N PRO A 161 -7.26 0.95 42.70
CA PRO A 161 -6.68 2.27 42.90
C PRO A 161 -7.05 3.23 41.77
N GLU A 162 -7.44 4.45 42.13
CA GLU A 162 -7.82 5.48 41.17
C GLU A 162 -6.67 5.84 40.22
N SER A 163 -5.42 5.82 40.72
CA SER A 163 -4.21 5.99 39.92
C SER A 163 -4.08 4.96 38.78
N LEU A 164 -4.37 3.69 39.05
CA LEU A 164 -4.34 2.63 38.03
C LEU A 164 -5.45 2.79 37.01
N ASN A 165 -6.63 3.26 37.43
CA ASN A 165 -7.74 3.51 36.51
C ASN A 165 -7.44 4.71 35.57
N LEU A 166 -6.80 5.76 36.10
CA LEU A 166 -6.33 6.91 35.32
C LEU A 166 -5.24 6.49 34.33
N GLU A 167 -4.25 5.70 34.76
CA GLU A 167 -3.20 5.18 33.89
C GLU A 167 -3.77 4.33 32.76
N TYR A 168 -4.67 3.40 33.08
CA TYR A 168 -5.35 2.57 32.08
C TYR A 168 -6.15 3.42 31.08
N SER A 169 -6.86 4.44 31.56
CA SER A 169 -7.62 5.35 30.70
C SER A 169 -6.72 6.17 29.76
N SER A 170 -5.57 6.64 30.26
CA SER A 170 -4.56 7.34 29.44
C SER A 170 -3.99 6.44 28.35
N ILE A 171 -3.59 5.21 28.70
CA ILE A 171 -3.06 4.24 27.74
C ILE A 171 -4.12 3.88 26.69
N TYR A 172 -5.38 3.73 27.11
CA TYR A 172 -6.48 3.46 26.21
C TYR A 172 -6.66 4.60 25.19
N PHE A 173 -6.64 5.85 25.67
CA PHE A 173 -6.71 7.04 24.83
C PHE A 173 -5.54 7.12 23.84
N ASP A 174 -4.31 6.94 24.32
CA ASP A 174 -3.11 6.99 23.47
C ASP A 174 -3.12 5.89 22.41
N HIS A 175 -3.55 4.69 22.78
CA HIS A 175 -3.70 3.57 21.87
C HIS A 175 -4.67 3.92 20.72
N ASP A 176 -5.86 4.42 21.05
CA ASP A 176 -6.90 4.74 20.07
C ASP A 176 -6.51 5.94 19.20
N TYR A 177 -5.80 6.91 19.77
CA TYR A 177 -5.21 8.02 19.04
C TYR A 177 -4.18 7.56 18.01
N LEU A 178 -3.26 6.68 18.39
CA LEU A 178 -2.25 6.12 17.48
C LEU A 178 -2.87 5.21 16.42
N ASP A 179 -3.88 4.39 16.78
CA ASP A 179 -4.59 3.57 15.80
C ASP A 179 -5.31 4.44 14.77
N SER A 180 -5.96 5.52 15.22
CA SER A 180 -6.60 6.49 14.32
C SER A 180 -5.60 7.11 13.35
N LYS A 181 -4.41 7.52 13.84
CA LYS A 181 -3.34 8.06 12.98
C LYS A 181 -2.83 7.06 11.95
N GLN A 182 -2.54 5.82 12.34
CA GLN A 182 -2.03 4.82 11.38
C GLN A 182 -3.09 4.44 10.34
N ARG A 183 -4.38 4.40 10.72
CA ARG A 183 -5.50 4.19 9.78
C ARG A 183 -5.64 5.34 8.81
N ALA A 184 -5.54 6.58 9.27
CA ALA A 184 -5.56 7.76 8.42
C ALA A 184 -4.42 7.72 7.38
N LEU A 185 -3.20 7.37 7.79
CA LEU A 185 -2.09 7.16 6.86
C LEU A 185 -2.35 6.00 5.88
N LYS A 186 -2.90 4.87 6.34
CA LYS A 186 -3.27 3.74 5.46
C LYS A 186 -4.22 4.19 4.35
N VAL A 187 -5.32 4.86 4.72
CA VAL A 187 -6.30 5.37 3.76
C VAL A 187 -5.63 6.34 2.82
N TYR A 188 -4.84 7.28 3.34
CA TYR A 188 -4.14 8.27 2.54
C TYR A 188 -3.15 7.65 1.55
N MET A 189 -2.36 6.65 1.95
CA MET A 189 -1.47 5.93 1.05
C MET A 189 -2.26 5.17 -0.03
N ASN A 190 -3.34 4.49 0.34
CA ASN A 190 -4.19 3.78 -0.62
C ASN A 190 -4.90 4.73 -1.60
N THR A 191 -5.08 6.01 -1.25
CA THR A 191 -5.59 7.01 -2.19
C THR A 191 -4.62 7.32 -3.32
N PHE A 192 -3.31 7.00 -3.22
CA PHE A 192 -2.39 7.11 -4.36
C PHE A 192 -2.85 6.20 -5.50
N TYR A 193 -3.29 4.98 -5.18
CA TYR A 193 -3.92 4.09 -6.15
C TYR A 193 -5.33 4.58 -6.56
N GLY A 194 -6.16 4.99 -5.59
CA GLY A 194 -7.56 5.38 -5.88
C GLY A 194 -7.72 6.66 -6.71
N LYS A 195 -6.86 7.66 -6.51
CA LYS A 195 -6.83 8.90 -7.30
C LYS A 195 -6.12 8.72 -8.65
N GLN A 196 -5.43 7.60 -8.80
CA GLN A 196 -4.80 7.17 -10.03
C GLN A 196 -5.79 6.44 -10.95
N LYS A 197 -7.06 6.86 -10.97
CA LYS A 197 -8.11 6.33 -11.86
C LYS A 197 -8.75 7.42 -12.73
N THR A 198 -8.17 8.62 -12.80
CA THR A 198 -8.76 9.86 -13.36
C THR A 198 -7.87 10.59 -14.39
N GLN A 199 -6.74 10.04 -14.85
CA GLN A 199 -5.78 10.70 -15.77
C GLN A 199 -5.18 9.66 -16.75
N ASN A 200 -4.88 10.03 -18.01
CA ASN A 200 -4.65 9.07 -19.11
C ASN A 200 -3.45 8.11 -18.97
N LEU A 201 -2.39 8.46 -18.25
CA LEU A 201 -1.28 7.54 -17.96
C LEU A 201 -1.67 6.44 -16.95
N GLN A 202 -2.90 6.47 -16.42
CA GLN A 202 -3.31 5.69 -15.27
C GLN A 202 -4.09 4.40 -15.57
N SER A 203 -4.64 4.25 -16.78
CA SER A 203 -5.18 2.96 -17.25
C SER A 203 -4.10 1.87 -17.23
N PHE A 204 -2.85 2.25 -17.49
CA PHE A 204 -1.67 1.39 -17.41
C PHE A 204 -1.33 0.89 -16.01
N PHE A 205 -1.38 1.78 -15.03
CA PHE A 205 -1.00 1.48 -13.65
C PHE A 205 -1.98 0.57 -12.93
N ALA A 206 -3.28 0.88 -13.05
CA ALA A 206 -4.31 0.16 -12.33
C ALA A 206 -4.41 -1.29 -12.84
N ASN A 207 -4.29 -1.49 -14.16
CA ASN A 207 -4.37 -2.83 -14.74
C ASN A 207 -3.16 -3.69 -14.44
N TRP A 208 -1.96 -3.12 -14.52
CA TRP A 208 -0.76 -3.89 -14.26
C TRP A 208 -0.61 -4.31 -12.79
N LEU A 209 -0.94 -3.42 -11.85
CA LEU A 209 -0.93 -3.76 -10.42
C LEU A 209 -1.86 -4.93 -10.09
N GLU A 210 -3.03 -4.98 -10.74
CA GLU A 210 -4.03 -6.03 -10.51
C GLU A 210 -3.65 -7.34 -11.20
N GLU A 211 -3.06 -7.28 -12.40
CA GLU A 211 -2.61 -8.46 -13.12
C GLU A 211 -1.38 -9.09 -12.47
N LEU A 212 -0.44 -8.29 -11.95
CA LEU A 212 0.63 -8.80 -11.08
C LEU A 212 0.09 -9.51 -9.84
N LEU A 213 -0.95 -8.96 -9.22
CA LEU A 213 -1.62 -9.62 -8.09
C LEU A 213 -2.30 -10.92 -8.50
N GLN A 214 -2.84 -11.02 -9.71
CA GLN A 214 -3.38 -12.28 -10.24
C GLN A 214 -2.28 -13.30 -10.55
N GLN A 215 -1.16 -12.87 -11.14
CA GLN A 215 -0.05 -13.76 -11.50
C GLN A 215 0.71 -14.27 -10.26
N GLU A 216 1.02 -13.41 -9.29
CA GLU A 216 1.68 -13.80 -8.04
C GLU A 216 0.80 -14.74 -7.19
N ASN A 217 -0.51 -14.50 -7.12
CA ASN A 217 -1.43 -15.40 -6.42
C ASN A 217 -1.61 -16.75 -7.14
N SER A 218 -1.58 -16.76 -8.47
CA SER A 218 -1.65 -18.01 -9.27
C SER A 218 -0.40 -18.88 -9.08
N ALA A 219 0.78 -18.26 -9.00
CA ALA A 219 2.05 -18.95 -8.72
C ALA A 219 2.10 -19.52 -7.29
N LEU A 220 1.52 -18.83 -6.31
CA LEU A 220 1.37 -19.30 -4.93
C LEU A 220 0.41 -20.50 -4.80
N ILE A 221 -0.62 -20.58 -5.65
CA ILE A 221 -1.55 -21.72 -5.68
C ILE A 221 -0.88 -22.97 -6.24
N LEU A 222 0.01 -22.83 -7.23
CA LEU A 222 0.76 -23.96 -7.79
C LEU A 222 1.79 -24.54 -6.81
N SER A 223 2.37 -23.72 -5.92
CA SER A 223 3.34 -24.18 -4.92
C SER A 223 2.73 -24.74 -3.64
N GLN A 224 1.46 -24.44 -3.35
CA GLN A 224 0.72 -25.04 -2.23
C GLN A 224 0.02 -26.36 -2.58
N ASN A 225 -0.05 -26.70 -3.87
CA ASN A 225 -0.62 -27.96 -4.38
C ASN A 225 0.46 -28.98 -4.80
N SER A 226 1.74 -28.71 -4.51
CA SER A 226 2.90 -29.60 -4.71
C SER A 226 3.42 -30.16 -3.40
#